data_AF-A0A438CWP1-F1
#
_entry.id   AF-A0A438CWP1-F1
#
_cell.length_a   1.000
_cell.length_b   1.000
_cell.length_c   1.000
_cell.angle_alpha   90.00
_cell.angle_beta   90.00
_cell.angle_gamma   90.00
#
_symmetry.space_group_name_H-M   'P 1'
#
loop_
_entity.id
_entity.type
_entity.pdbx_description
1 polymer ?
#
loop_
_entity_poly.entity_id
_entity_poly.type
_entity_poly.pdbx_seq_one_letter_code
_entity_poly.pdbx_strand_id
1 'polypeptide(L)'
;MQENESLREFVKRFEQVVLQVESCSIDAILQIFKRSIFPGTPFFESLAKKLPATMDDLFRRENKYSMLDDNVHAATWKVLATSRLIRNDHTGSSKPSNQLRQASKGAERPAADKPS
;
A
#
# COMPACT_ATOMS: atom_id res chain seq x y z
N MET A 1 -13.94 -3.43 -8.34
CA MET A 1 -12.75 -3.14 -7.54
C MET A 1 -13.13 -3.22 -6.07
N GLN A 2 -12.39 -4.01 -5.32
CA GLN A 2 -12.56 -4.14 -3.88
C GLN A 2 -11.75 -3.05 -3.16
N GLU A 3 -12.14 -2.74 -1.93
CA GLU A 3 -11.32 -1.89 -1.07
C GLU A 3 -9.95 -2.59 -0.93
N ASN A 4 -8.86 -1.84 -1.09
CA ASN A 4 -7.48 -2.36 -0.99
C ASN A 4 -7.01 -3.22 -2.17
N GLU A 5 -7.76 -3.32 -3.25
CA GLU A 5 -7.34 -4.00 -4.48
C GLU A 5 -6.67 -2.99 -5.43
N SER A 6 -5.51 -3.33 -6.00
CA SER A 6 -4.90 -2.52 -7.07
C SER A 6 -5.64 -2.70 -8.40
N LEU A 7 -5.49 -1.74 -9.31
CA LEU A 7 -6.07 -1.82 -10.65
C LEU A 7 -5.60 -3.09 -11.38
N ARG A 8 -4.33 -3.45 -11.23
CA ARG A 8 -3.73 -4.63 -11.86
C ARG A 8 -4.34 -5.93 -11.35
N GLU A 9 -4.53 -6.06 -10.04
CA GLU A 9 -5.17 -7.23 -9.43
C GLU A 9 -6.63 -7.35 -9.86
N PHE A 10 -7.33 -6.21 -9.88
CA PHE A 10 -8.71 -6.15 -10.33
C PHE A 10 -8.85 -6.63 -11.78
N VAL A 11 -8.02 -6.14 -12.70
CA VAL A 11 -8.09 -6.50 -14.13
C VAL A 11 -7.77 -7.98 -14.34
N LYS A 12 -6.78 -8.53 -13.64
CA LYS A 12 -6.49 -9.98 -13.68
C LYS A 12 -7.69 -10.82 -13.25
N ARG A 13 -8.34 -10.45 -12.14
CA ARG A 13 -9.55 -11.15 -11.68
C ARG A 13 -10.72 -11.00 -12.64
N PHE A 14 -10.91 -9.79 -13.17
CA PHE A 14 -11.99 -9.49 -14.10
C PHE A 14 -11.84 -10.31 -15.40
N GLU A 15 -10.65 -10.33 -15.98
CA GLU A 15 -10.34 -11.13 -17.17
C GLU A 15 -10.63 -12.61 -16.93
N GLN A 16 -10.17 -13.16 -15.80
CA GLN A 16 -10.42 -14.57 -15.46
C GLN A 16 -11.93 -14.89 -15.35
N VAL A 17 -12.75 -13.96 -14.87
CA VAL A 17 -14.21 -14.14 -14.78
C VAL A 17 -14.87 -13.99 -16.14
N VAL A 18 -14.47 -13.00 -16.94
CA VAL A 18 -15.06 -12.74 -18.26
C VAL A 18 -14.75 -13.86 -19.25
N LEU A 19 -13.55 -14.45 -19.20
CA LEU A 19 -13.19 -15.60 -20.04
C LEU A 19 -14.08 -16.83 -19.79
N GLN A 20 -14.73 -16.94 -18.63
CA GLN A 20 -15.69 -18.01 -18.35
C GLN A 20 -17.09 -17.75 -18.94
N VAL A 21 -17.37 -16.52 -19.36
CA VAL A 21 -18.66 -16.11 -19.92
C VAL A 21 -18.53 -15.96 -21.44
N GLU A 22 -18.45 -17.11 -22.13
CA GLU A 22 -18.18 -17.21 -23.59
C GLU A 22 -19.20 -16.51 -24.51
N SER A 23 -20.34 -16.04 -23.99
CA SER A 23 -21.45 -15.47 -24.77
C SER A 23 -21.69 -13.97 -24.55
N CYS A 24 -20.83 -13.27 -23.83
CA CYS A 24 -21.04 -11.84 -23.55
C CYS A 24 -20.49 -10.93 -24.67
N SER A 25 -21.29 -9.98 -25.13
CA SER A 25 -20.82 -8.97 -26.09
C SER A 25 -19.71 -8.10 -25.48
N ILE A 26 -18.76 -7.69 -26.31
CA ILE A 26 -17.65 -6.81 -25.88
C ILE A 26 -18.19 -5.51 -25.27
N ASP A 27 -19.22 -4.90 -25.84
CA ASP A 27 -19.85 -3.71 -25.26
C ASP A 27 -20.36 -3.94 -23.84
N ALA A 28 -21.05 -5.06 -23.59
CA ALA A 28 -21.53 -5.41 -22.26
C ALA A 28 -20.37 -5.59 -21.27
N ILE A 29 -19.31 -6.29 -21.69
CA ILE A 29 -18.10 -6.49 -20.88
C ILE A 29 -17.48 -5.15 -20.51
N LEU A 30 -17.32 -4.25 -21.47
CA LEU A 30 -16.70 -2.93 -21.26
C LEU A 30 -17.55 -2.03 -20.36
N GLN A 31 -18.88 -2.10 -20.47
CA GLN A 31 -19.80 -1.36 -19.60
C GLN A 31 -19.77 -1.89 -18.15
N ILE A 32 -19.75 -3.22 -17.98
CA ILE A 32 -19.61 -3.85 -16.66
C ILE A 32 -18.26 -3.47 -16.05
N PHE A 33 -17.18 -3.56 -16.83
CA PHE A 33 -15.85 -3.16 -16.40
C PHE A 33 -15.85 -1.72 -15.90
N LYS A 34 -16.35 -0.76 -16.69
CA LYS A 34 -16.42 0.66 -16.30
C LYS A 34 -17.21 0.86 -15.01
N ARG A 35 -18.36 0.18 -14.84
CA ARG A 35 -19.20 0.28 -13.63
C ARG A 35 -18.54 -0.33 -12.39
N SER A 36 -17.61 -1.25 -12.59
CA SER A 36 -16.91 -1.94 -11.50
C SER A 36 -15.65 -1.23 -11.00
N ILE A 37 -15.19 -0.16 -11.67
CA ILE A 37 -14.10 0.71 -11.20
C ILE A 37 -14.63 1.77 -10.24
N PHE A 38 -13.86 2.10 -9.21
CA PHE A 38 -14.24 3.16 -8.28
C PHE A 38 -14.40 4.52 -9.00
N PRO A 39 -15.55 5.20 -8.80
CA PRO A 39 -15.73 6.55 -9.33
C PRO A 39 -14.72 7.51 -8.67
N GLY A 40 -14.27 8.51 -9.43
CA GLY A 40 -13.30 9.50 -8.96
C GLY A 40 -11.82 9.09 -9.08
N THR A 41 -11.53 7.90 -9.61
CA THR A 41 -10.15 7.53 -9.99
C THR A 41 -9.79 8.14 -11.35
N PRO A 42 -8.50 8.52 -11.59
CA PRO A 42 -8.06 8.99 -12.90
C PRO A 42 -8.33 7.99 -14.03
N PHE A 43 -8.29 6.69 -13.71
CA PHE A 43 -8.62 5.64 -14.66
C PHE A 43 -10.11 5.63 -15.00
N PHE A 44 -11.02 5.72 -14.02
CA PHE A 44 -12.47 5.83 -14.28
C PHE A 44 -12.80 7.02 -15.17
N GLU A 45 -12.23 8.20 -14.89
CA GLU A 45 -12.42 9.39 -15.73
C GLU A 45 -11.97 9.15 -17.18
N SER A 46 -10.88 8.42 -17.37
CA SER A 46 -10.39 8.07 -18.71
C SER A 46 -11.41 7.21 -19.47
N LEU A 47 -12.07 6.25 -18.80
CA LEU A 47 -13.13 5.40 -19.36
C LEU A 47 -14.42 6.20 -19.61
N ALA A 48 -14.71 7.19 -18.77
CA ALA A 48 -15.85 8.08 -18.93
C ALA A 48 -15.71 8.99 -20.15
N LYS A 49 -14.52 9.53 -20.40
CA LYS A 49 -14.22 10.37 -21.57
C LYS A 49 -14.34 9.62 -22.89
N LYS A 50 -13.82 8.40 -22.95
CA LYS A 50 -13.90 7.54 -24.13
C LYS A 50 -13.92 6.09 -23.70
N LEU A 51 -15.04 5.40 -23.85
CA LEU A 51 -15.05 3.95 -23.61
C LEU A 51 -14.10 3.27 -24.61
N PRO A 52 -13.33 2.25 -24.18
CA PRO A 52 -12.57 1.41 -25.11
C PRO A 52 -13.51 0.78 -26.16
N ALA A 53 -12.97 0.42 -27.33
CA ALA A 53 -13.75 -0.31 -28.35
C ALA A 53 -13.47 -1.82 -28.33
N THR A 54 -12.33 -2.22 -27.76
CA THR A 54 -11.87 -3.60 -27.68
C THR A 54 -11.29 -3.89 -26.29
N MET A 55 -11.12 -5.18 -25.96
CA MET A 55 -10.39 -5.59 -24.75
C MET A 55 -8.92 -5.13 -24.79
N ASP A 56 -8.25 -5.15 -25.95
CA ASP A 56 -6.87 -4.68 -26.09
C ASP A 56 -6.73 -3.18 -25.81
N ASP A 57 -7.70 -2.38 -26.26
CA ASP A 57 -7.77 -0.95 -25.96
C ASP A 57 -7.90 -0.70 -24.46
N LEU A 58 -8.64 -1.56 -23.77
CA LEU A 58 -8.79 -1.52 -22.33
C LEU A 58 -7.46 -1.86 -21.64
N PHE A 59 -6.83 -2.99 -21.97
CA PHE A 59 -5.56 -3.42 -21.35
C PHE A 59 -4.44 -2.41 -21.58
N ARG A 60 -4.33 -1.86 -22.80
CA ARG A 60 -3.35 -0.81 -23.09
C ARG A 60 -3.56 0.42 -22.22
N ARG A 61 -4.82 0.76 -21.94
CA ARG A 61 -5.14 1.89 -21.05
C ARG A 61 -4.85 1.54 -19.60
N GLU A 62 -5.28 0.38 -19.13
CA GLU A 62 -4.95 -0.11 -17.78
C GLU A 62 -3.44 -0.03 -17.52
N ASN A 63 -2.62 -0.53 -18.44
CA ASN A 63 -1.18 -0.55 -18.28
C ASN A 63 -0.59 0.86 -18.10
N LYS A 64 -1.17 1.88 -18.76
CA LYS A 64 -0.76 3.28 -18.59
C LYS A 64 -1.03 3.80 -17.16
N TYR A 65 -2.11 3.37 -16.53
CA TYR A 65 -2.52 3.85 -15.21
C TYR A 65 -2.04 2.94 -14.07
N SER A 66 -1.71 1.67 -14.34
CA SER A 66 -1.31 0.70 -13.32
C SER A 66 -0.06 1.10 -12.55
N MET A 67 0.96 1.69 -13.20
CA MET A 67 2.15 2.17 -12.50
C MET A 67 1.84 3.24 -11.44
N LEU A 68 0.90 4.15 -11.72
CA LEU A 68 0.51 5.18 -10.77
C LEU A 68 -0.29 4.58 -9.62
N ASP A 69 -1.25 3.71 -9.94
CA ASP A 69 -2.07 3.02 -8.96
C ASP A 69 -1.22 2.17 -8.01
N ASP A 70 -0.31 1.36 -8.55
CA ASP A 70 0.60 0.50 -7.78
C ASP A 70 1.45 1.33 -6.80
N ASN A 71 1.97 2.48 -7.23
CA ASN A 71 2.76 3.37 -6.36
C ASN A 71 1.91 3.99 -5.24
N VAL A 72 0.71 4.47 -5.56
CA VAL A 72 -0.23 5.06 -4.58
C VAL A 72 -0.69 4.00 -3.59
N HIS A 73 -1.02 2.81 -4.07
CA HIS A 73 -1.42 1.66 -3.28
C HIS A 73 -0.30 1.25 -2.33
N ALA A 74 0.91 1.03 -2.84
CA ALA A 74 2.08 0.68 -2.02
C ALA A 74 2.40 1.74 -0.96
N ALA A 75 2.33 3.03 -1.30
CA ALA A 75 2.56 4.12 -0.35
C ALA A 75 1.48 4.14 0.75
N THR A 76 0.21 4.00 0.37
CA THR A 76 -0.93 4.00 1.30
C THR A 76 -0.84 2.82 2.28
N TRP A 77 -0.56 1.61 1.79
CA TRP A 77 -0.38 0.44 2.65
C TRP A 77 0.83 0.52 3.54
N LYS A 78 1.95 1.05 3.02
CA LYS A 78 3.14 1.26 3.83
C LYS A 78 2.87 2.23 4.96
N VAL A 79 2.22 3.37 4.69
CA VAL A 79 1.86 4.35 5.72
C VAL A 79 0.89 3.76 6.74
N LEU A 80 -0.13 3.01 6.30
CA LEU A 80 -1.07 2.35 7.19
C LEU A 80 -0.39 1.29 8.07
N ALA A 81 0.49 0.48 7.48
CA ALA A 81 1.28 -0.52 8.19
C ALA A 81 2.21 0.11 9.23
N THR A 82 2.93 1.17 8.86
CA THR A 82 3.79 1.93 9.79
C THR A 82 2.97 2.59 10.90
N SER A 83 1.82 3.17 10.58
CA SER A 83 0.92 3.79 11.57
C SER A 83 0.37 2.75 12.56
N ARG A 84 0.08 1.53 12.09
CA ARG A 84 -0.35 0.41 12.95
C ARG A 84 0.79 -0.07 13.85
N LEU A 85 2.02 -0.16 13.33
CA LEU A 85 3.20 -0.50 14.10
C LEU A 85 3.44 0.50 15.25
N ILE A 86 3.44 1.80 14.95
CA ILE A 86 3.64 2.86 15.96
C ILE A 86 2.55 2.84 17.05
N ARG A 87 1.28 2.59 16.69
CA ARG A 87 0.19 2.47 17.67
C ARG A 87 0.30 1.21 18.54
N ASN A 88 0.74 0.10 17.96
CA ASN A 88 0.94 -1.15 18.69
C ASN A 88 2.13 -1.04 19.67
N ASP A 89 3.17 -0.28 19.32
CA ASP A 89 4.31 0.01 20.21
C ASP A 89 3.92 0.91 21.40
N HIS A 90 2.91 1.78 21.23
CA HIS A 90 2.44 2.68 22.29
C HIS A 90 1.38 2.08 23.23
N THR A 91 0.78 0.93 22.89
CA THR A 91 -0.31 0.33 23.69
C THR A 91 0.15 -0.87 24.51
N GLY A 92 1.45 -1.16 24.58
CA GLY A 92 1.92 -2.40 25.19
C GLY A 92 3.38 -2.48 25.62
N SER A 93 4.02 -1.41 26.10
CA SER A 93 5.06 -1.58 27.12
C SER A 93 5.32 -0.30 27.90
N SER A 94 5.08 -0.39 29.20
CA SER A 94 5.42 0.63 30.18
C SER A 94 6.95 0.70 30.36
N LYS A 95 7.48 1.92 30.29
CA LYS A 95 8.82 2.40 30.71
C LYS A 95 10.03 2.13 29.79
N PRO A 96 10.77 3.18 29.38
CA PRO A 96 12.15 3.03 28.93
C PRO A 96 13.04 2.82 30.17
N SER A 97 13.45 1.58 30.43
CA SER A 97 14.44 1.29 31.47
C SER A 97 15.82 1.70 30.96
N ASN A 98 16.29 2.87 31.43
CA ASN A 98 17.67 3.36 31.34
C ASN A 98 18.69 2.24 31.67
N GLN A 99 19.27 1.61 30.66
CA GLN A 99 20.45 0.75 30.81
C GLN A 99 21.48 1.08 29.72
N LEU A 100 21.75 2.38 29.51
CA LEU A 100 23.03 2.80 28.94
C LEU A 100 23.96 3.14 30.11
N ARG A 101 24.52 2.10 30.74
CA ARG A 101 25.62 2.24 31.68
C ARG A 101 26.92 1.98 30.93
N GLN A 102 27.34 2.96 30.12
CA GLN A 102 28.74 3.09 29.71
C GLN A 102 29.40 4.15 30.59
N ALA A 103 30.37 3.72 31.42
CA ALA A 103 31.51 4.54 31.82
C ALA A 103 32.52 3.66 32.58
N SER A 104 33.38 3.00 31.82
CA SER A 104 34.72 2.65 32.30
C SER A 104 35.52 3.94 32.38
N LYS A 105 36.04 4.33 33.55
CA LYS A 105 37.23 5.19 33.68
C LYS A 105 37.70 5.33 35.13
N GLY A 106 38.98 5.00 35.35
CA GLY A 106 39.81 5.65 36.37
C GLY A 106 40.02 4.89 37.67
N ALA A 107 40.88 3.87 37.67
CA ALA A 107 41.61 3.49 38.87
C ALA A 107 42.87 4.36 38.95
N GLU A 108 42.82 5.45 39.69
CA GLU A 108 44.01 6.20 40.10
C GLU A 108 43.84 6.60 41.58
N ARG A 109 44.66 6.00 42.46
CA ARG A 109 44.91 6.51 43.82
C ARG A 109 46.03 7.54 43.68
N PRO A 110 46.09 8.62 44.49
CA PRO A 110 46.71 8.48 45.82
C PRO A 110 46.23 9.42 46.96
N ALA A 111 46.45 8.91 48.19
CA ALA A 111 46.94 9.50 49.45
C ALA A 111 46.34 10.75 50.15
N ALA A 112 46.54 10.71 51.49
CA ALA A 112 46.32 11.68 52.59
C ALA A 112 44.88 11.77 53.12
N ASP A 113 44.58 11.73 54.42
CA ASP A 113 45.37 12.07 55.60
C ASP A 113 44.81 11.42 56.88
N LYS A 114 45.66 11.25 57.92
CA LYS A 114 45.30 10.99 59.34
C LYS A 114 44.56 12.22 59.92
N PRO A 115 43.90 12.24 61.12
CA PRO A 115 44.22 11.60 62.42
C PRO A 115 42.96 10.98 63.11
N SER A 116 42.93 10.41 64.32
CA SER A 116 43.65 10.57 65.60
C SER A 116 43.72 9.23 66.34
#